data_AF-A0A031K3H5-F1
#
_entry.id   AF-A0A031K3H5-F1
#
_cell.length_a   1.000
_cell.length_b   1.000
_cell.length_c   1.000
_cell.angle_alpha   90.00
_cell.angle_beta   90.00
_cell.angle_gamma   90.00
#
_symmetry.space_group_name_H-M   'P 1'
#
loop_
_entity.id
_entity.type
_entity.pdbx_description
1 polymer ?
#
loop_
_entity_poly.entity_id
_entity_poly.type
_entity_poly.pdbx_seq_one_letter_code
_entity_poly.pdbx_strand_id
1 'polypeptide(L)' 'MGPMTKRATERPAAFTKPAHWTNDPAPPPVKAKDEQDPDGLSPTRYGDWVQKGIAIDF' A
#
# COMPACT_ATOMS: atom_id res chain seq x y z
N MET A 1 14.86 28.88 -28.65
CA MET A 1 14.41 28.63 -27.27
C MET A 1 12.93 28.24 -27.35
N GLY A 2 12.58 26.96 -27.18
CA GLY A 2 11.18 26.52 -27.26
C GLY A 2 10.36 27.02 -26.06
N PRO A 3 9.02 27.10 -26.16
CA PRO A 3 8.18 27.57 -25.06
C PRO A 3 8.28 26.60 -23.87
N MET A 4 8.60 27.12 -22.67
CA MET A 4 8.55 26.36 -21.43
C MET A 4 7.09 26.06 -21.08
N THR A 5 6.71 24.79 -21.03
CA THR A 5 5.39 24.38 -20.57
C THR A 5 5.29 24.55 -19.05
N LYS A 6 4.26 25.27 -18.59
CA LYS A 6 4.00 25.48 -17.16
C LYS A 6 3.57 24.15 -16.52
N ARG A 7 4.19 23.77 -15.40
CA ARG A 7 3.80 22.57 -14.63
C ARG A 7 2.37 22.72 -14.10
N ALA A 8 1.53 21.71 -14.32
CA ALA A 8 0.17 21.67 -13.79
C ALA A 8 0.22 21.32 -12.29
N THR A 9 0.26 22.34 -11.43
CA THR A 9 0.25 22.21 -9.97
C THR A 9 -1.15 22.30 -9.36
N GLU A 10 -2.17 22.57 -10.18
CA GLU A 10 -3.55 22.77 -9.76
C GLU A 10 -4.46 21.69 -10.37
N ARG A 11 -5.50 21.30 -9.63
CA ARG A 11 -6.47 20.31 -10.10
C ARG A 11 -7.29 20.89 -11.26
N PRO A 12 -7.43 20.19 -12.40
CA PRO A 12 -8.30 20.61 -13.50
C PRO A 12 -9.76 20.74 -13.07
N ALA A 13 -10.44 21.80 -13.53
CA ALA A 13 -11.84 22.08 -13.17
C ALA A 13 -12.83 20.98 -13.60
N ALA A 14 -12.52 20.24 -14.66
CA ALA A 14 -13.38 19.18 -15.20
C ALA A 14 -13.20 17.81 -14.51
N PHE A 15 -12.42 17.73 -13.41
CA PHE A 15 -12.24 16.47 -12.71
C PHE A 15 -13.52 16.08 -11.96
N THR A 16 -14.22 15.07 -12.47
CA THR A 16 -15.39 14.48 -11.81
C THR A 16 -14.97 13.23 -11.05
N LYS A 17 -15.25 13.22 -9.74
CA LYS A 17 -14.96 12.09 -8.86
C LYS A 17 -15.86 10.89 -9.20
N PRO A 18 -15.34 9.66 -9.36
CA PRO A 18 -16.16 8.47 -9.54
C PRO A 18 -17.07 8.21 -8.32
N ALA A 19 -18.28 7.68 -8.56
CA ALA A 19 -19.27 7.45 -7.50
C ALA A 19 -18.82 6.46 -6.40
N HIS A 20 -17.89 5.55 -6.72
CA HIS A 20 -17.34 4.58 -5.78
C HIS A 20 -16.16 5.12 -4.95
N TRP A 21 -15.70 6.34 -5.22
CA TRP A 21 -14.66 6.94 -4.40
C TRP A 21 -15.28 7.65 -3.19
N THR A 22 -14.85 7.21 -2.02
CA THR A 22 -15.18 7.80 -0.73
C THR A 22 -13.97 8.59 -0.20
N ASN A 23 -14.22 9.74 0.44
CA ASN A 23 -13.18 10.51 1.16
C ASN A 23 -13.27 10.30 2.67
N ASP A 24 -14.11 9.37 3.12
CA ASP A 24 -14.28 9.05 4.52
C ASP A 24 -12.94 8.59 5.10
N PRO A 25 -12.63 8.97 6.34
CA PRO A 25 -11.42 8.52 7.00
C PRO A 25 -11.39 6.99 7.04
N ALA A 26 -10.18 6.43 6.99
CA ALA A 26 -10.00 5.00 7.22
C ALA A 26 -10.64 4.60 8.56
N PRO A 27 -11.23 3.40 8.66
CA PRO A 27 -11.80 2.93 9.90
C PRO A 27 -10.74 2.96 11.02
N PRO A 28 -11.16 3.18 12.28
CA PRO A 28 -10.23 3.19 13.39
C PRO A 28 -9.51 1.84 13.47
N PRO A 29 -8.24 1.83 13.93
CA PRO A 29 -7.49 0.60 14.09
C PRO A 29 -8.26 -0.32 15.05
N VAL A 30 -8.62 -1.49 14.54
CA VAL A 30 -9.16 -2.56 15.37
C VAL A 30 -8.01 -3.29 16.04
N LYS A 31 -8.22 -3.79 17.26
CA LYS A 31 -7.26 -4.72 17.86
C LYS A 31 -7.08 -5.89 16.91
N ALA A 32 -5.83 -6.31 16.71
CA ALA A 32 -5.56 -7.57 16.04
C ALA A 32 -6.39 -8.65 16.73
N LYS A 33 -7.21 -9.37 15.96
CA LYS A 33 -7.81 -10.58 16.48
C LYS A 33 -6.66 -11.54 16.70
N ASP A 34 -6.60 -12.18 17.86
CA ASP A 34 -5.81 -13.40 18.03
C ASP A 34 -6.51 -14.49 17.21
N GLU A 35 -6.44 -14.36 15.88
CA GLU A 35 -6.58 -15.49 15.00
C GLU A 35 -5.42 -16.41 15.42
N GLN A 36 -5.77 -17.57 15.98
CA GLN A 36 -4.82 -18.66 16.16
C GLN A 36 -4.36 -19.01 14.76
N ASP A 37 -3.31 -18.32 14.34
CA ASP A 37 -2.65 -18.49 13.06
C ASP A 37 -2.10 -19.92 13.09
N PRO A 38 -2.73 -20.89 12.39
CA PRO A 38 -2.23 -22.25 12.42
C PRO A 38 -0.83 -22.33 11.80
N ASP A 39 -0.43 -21.31 11.02
CA ASP A 39 0.86 -21.18 10.35
C ASP A 39 1.62 -19.90 10.74
N GLY A 40 1.40 -19.41 11.98
CA GLY A 40 2.05 -18.27 12.66
C GLY A 40 3.27 -17.60 12.02
N LEU A 41 3.08 -16.89 10.90
CA LEU A 41 4.10 -16.07 10.25
C LEU A 41 3.40 -14.92 9.53
N SER A 42 3.32 -13.79 10.25
CA SER A 42 3.03 -12.49 9.64
C SER A 42 3.91 -12.29 8.40
N PRO A 43 3.33 -11.95 7.23
CA PRO A 43 4.07 -11.84 5.97
C PRO A 43 5.05 -10.65 5.91
N THR A 44 5.17 -9.85 6.97
CA THR A 44 6.17 -8.77 7.10
C THR A 44 7.60 -9.24 7.40
N ARG A 45 7.95 -10.47 7.00
CA ARG A 45 9.35 -10.92 6.83
C ARG A 45 9.53 -11.67 5.51
N TYR A 46 9.31 -10.98 4.39
CA TYR A 46 9.92 -11.39 3.12
C TYR A 46 11.43 -11.14 3.24
N GLY A 47 12.23 -12.20 3.41
CA GLY A 47 13.69 -12.09 3.47
C GLY A 47 14.40 -13.15 4.32
N ASP A 48 13.69 -13.82 5.25
CA ASP A 48 14.26 -14.91 6.07
C ASP A 48 13.65 -16.25 5.63
N TRP A 49 14.00 -16.72 4.43
CA TRP A 49 13.73 -18.11 4.04
C TRP A 49 15.00 -18.94 4.17
N VAL A 50 14.96 -20.04 4.93
CA VAL A 50 16.09 -20.95 5.09
C VAL A 50 15.74 -22.31 4.51
N GLN A 51 16.42 -22.72 3.44
CA GLN A 51 16.27 -24.04 2.83
C GLN A 51 17.58 -24.81 2.98
N LYS A 52 17.54 -25.98 3.64
CA LYS A 52 18.72 -26.84 3.88
C LYS A 52 19.89 -26.11 4.58
N GLY A 53 19.58 -25.17 5.48
CA GLY A 53 20.59 -24.41 6.23
C GLY A 53 21.20 -23.23 5.46
N ILE A 54 20.65 -22.86 4.31
CA ILE A 54 21.10 -21.72 3.50
C ILE A 54 20.01 -20.65 3.52
N ALA A 55 20.38 -19.42 3.87
CA ALA A 55 19.50 -18.26 3.81
C ALA A 55 19.30 -17.80 2.35
N ILE A 56 18.05 -17.60 1.97
CA ILE A 56 17.60 -17.15 0.65
C ILE A 56 16.91 -15.79 0.82
N ASP A 57 17.42 -14.78 0.12
CA ASP A 57 16.89 -13.40 0.06
C ASP A 57 16.65 -13.01 -1.42
N PHE A 58 15.56 -12.27 -1.70
CA PHE A 58 15.12 -11.85 -3.05
C PHE A 58 15.08 -10.33 -3.20
#